data_AF-A0A1H8WS33-F1
#
_entry.id   AF-A0A1H8WS33-F1
#
_cell.length_a   1.000
_cell.length_b   1.000
_cell.length_c   1.000
_cell.angle_alpha   90.00
_cell.angle_beta   90.00
_cell.angle_gamma   90.00
#
_symmetry.space_group_name_H-M   'P 1'
#
loop_
_entity.id
_entity.type
_entity.pdbx_description
1 polymer ?
#
loop_
_entity_poly.entity_id
_entity_poly.type
_entity_poly.pdbx_seq_one_letter_code
_entity_poly.pdbx_strand_id
1 'polypeptide(L)'
;MAAILAGVGTQFPDLIDKPLAWSVAVLPTGRSLAHSLITASLVITLARTVSRRYNRSGYAVAFGIGYLSHLAADGLHPVIKGDFASLTYLTWPLLPLPVSDTDKSFLAHFLAFEFRPFTLLEFGLVALALIVWWYDDIPGVRGLQHLLQNERTVRE
;
A
#
# COMPACT_ATOMS: atom_id res chain seq x y z
N MET A 1 -8.24 12.76 8.76
CA MET A 1 -8.04 11.29 8.87
C MET A 1 -8.03 10.62 7.52
N ALA A 2 -8.99 10.92 6.62
CA ALA A 2 -9.08 10.27 5.31
C ALA A 2 -7.76 10.25 4.52
N ALA A 3 -7.10 11.41 4.30
CA ALA A 3 -5.85 11.44 3.54
C ALA A 3 -4.73 10.60 4.18
N ILE A 4 -4.58 10.62 5.51
CA ILE A 4 -3.64 9.76 6.23
C ILE A 4 -3.98 8.28 6.01
N LEU A 5 -5.24 7.91 6.12
CA LEU A 5 -5.68 6.52 5.95
C LEU A 5 -5.53 6.05 4.50
N ALA A 6 -5.72 6.92 3.52
CA ALA A 6 -5.39 6.63 2.13
C ALA A 6 -3.89 6.38 1.97
N GLY A 7 -3.03 7.23 2.56
CA GLY A 7 -1.58 6.99 2.60
C GLY A 7 -1.20 5.68 3.29
N VAL A 8 -1.83 5.34 4.43
CA VAL A 8 -1.62 4.04 5.09
C VAL A 8 -2.08 2.90 4.17
N GLY A 9 -3.20 3.07 3.48
CA GLY A 9 -3.72 2.10 2.52
C GLY A 9 -2.73 1.82 1.40
N THR A 10 -2.08 2.85 0.85
CA THR A 10 -1.07 2.64 -0.20
C THR A 10 0.12 1.84 0.31
N GLN A 11 0.59 2.10 1.54
CA GLN A 11 1.77 1.42 2.07
C GLN A 11 1.48 0.01 2.61
N PHE A 12 0.22 -0.30 2.95
CA PHE A 12 -0.16 -1.53 3.66
C PHE A 12 0.35 -2.82 3.01
N PRO A 13 0.21 -3.04 1.68
CA PRO A 13 0.64 -4.29 1.05
C PRO A 13 2.14 -4.52 1.20
N ASP A 14 2.92 -3.47 0.99
CA ASP A 14 4.38 -3.48 1.08
C ASP A 14 4.87 -3.72 2.50
N LEU A 15 4.23 -3.10 3.50
CA LEU A 15 4.57 -3.28 4.90
C LEU A 15 4.33 -4.71 5.40
N ILE A 16 3.47 -5.48 4.73
CA ILE A 16 3.24 -6.90 5.01
C ILE A 16 4.20 -7.77 4.19
N ASP A 17 4.16 -7.64 2.87
CA ASP A 17 4.81 -8.62 2.00
C ASP A 17 6.34 -8.49 2.02
N LYS A 18 6.88 -7.27 2.02
CA LYS A 18 8.33 -7.06 1.93
C LYS A 18 9.06 -7.59 3.16
N PRO A 19 8.70 -7.27 4.41
CA PRO A 19 9.37 -7.87 5.58
C PRO A 19 9.19 -9.39 5.64
N LEU A 20 7.99 -9.89 5.33
CA LEU A 20 7.70 -11.33 5.37
C LEU A 20 8.44 -12.12 4.29
N ALA A 21 8.74 -11.51 3.14
CA ALA A 21 9.51 -12.15 2.08
C ALA A 21 11.02 -11.95 2.24
N TRP A 22 11.47 -10.73 2.57
CA TRP A 22 12.86 -10.31 2.46
C TRP A 22 13.66 -10.35 3.77
N SER A 23 13.01 -10.56 4.91
CA SER A 23 13.68 -10.61 6.22
C SER A 23 13.43 -11.93 6.95
N VAL A 24 12.17 -12.37 7.01
CA VAL A 24 11.82 -13.62 7.70
C VAL A 24 11.58 -14.81 6.75
N ALA A 25 11.58 -14.57 5.44
CA ALA A 25 11.45 -15.59 4.39
C ALA A 25 10.22 -16.52 4.52
N VAL A 26 9.12 -16.02 5.09
CA VAL A 26 7.83 -16.73 5.20
C VAL A 26 7.08 -16.70 3.88
N LEU A 27 7.13 -15.56 3.18
CA LEU A 27 6.45 -15.40 1.89
C LEU A 27 7.39 -15.72 0.72
N PRO A 28 6.83 -16.26 -0.38
CA PRO A 28 7.62 -16.63 -1.54
C PRO A 28 8.25 -15.41 -2.23
N THR A 29 7.56 -14.28 -2.29
CA THR A 29 8.03 -13.04 -2.92
C THR A 29 7.50 -11.81 -2.18
N GLY A 30 8.13 -10.64 -2.40
CA GLY A 30 7.68 -9.36 -1.86
C GLY A 30 6.38 -8.82 -2.47
N ARG A 31 5.77 -9.54 -3.42
CA ARG A 31 4.45 -9.28 -3.99
C ARG A 31 3.68 -10.59 -4.08
N SER A 32 2.96 -10.94 -3.02
CA SER A 32 2.21 -12.20 -2.93
C SER A 32 0.93 -12.06 -2.10
N LEU A 33 1.01 -12.22 -0.78
CA LEU A 33 -0.14 -12.29 0.12
C LEU A 33 -0.97 -11.00 0.11
N ALA A 34 -0.40 -9.89 0.54
CA ALA A 34 -1.12 -8.63 0.67
C ALA A 34 -1.27 -7.91 -0.68
N HIS A 35 -0.49 -8.28 -1.70
CA HIS A 35 -0.71 -7.81 -3.07
C HIS A 35 -1.81 -8.56 -3.83
N SER A 36 -2.39 -9.62 -3.26
CA SER A 36 -3.53 -10.34 -3.83
C SER A 36 -4.84 -9.58 -3.65
N LEU A 37 -5.70 -9.59 -4.69
CA LEU A 37 -7.06 -9.06 -4.63
C LEU A 37 -7.95 -9.83 -3.65
N ILE A 38 -7.66 -11.12 -3.42
CA ILE A 38 -8.38 -11.94 -2.44
C ILE A 38 -8.14 -11.38 -1.04
N THR A 39 -6.86 -11.22 -0.66
CA THR A 39 -6.47 -10.65 0.63
C THR A 39 -6.93 -9.20 0.76
N ALA A 40 -6.75 -8.39 -0.27
CA ALA A 40 -7.20 -6.99 -0.26
C ALA A 40 -8.70 -6.89 -0.01
N SER A 41 -9.51 -7.73 -0.65
CA SER A 41 -10.96 -7.77 -0.45
C SER A 41 -11.33 -8.14 0.99
N LEU A 42 -10.63 -9.11 1.59
CA LEU A 42 -10.85 -9.53 2.98
C LEU A 42 -10.47 -8.41 3.95
N VAL A 43 -9.30 -7.79 3.78
CA VAL A 43 -8.80 -6.71 4.65
C VAL A 43 -9.69 -5.48 4.55
N ILE A 44 -10.09 -5.06 3.34
CA ILE A 44 -10.98 -3.91 3.14
C ILE A 44 -12.37 -4.19 3.73
N THR A 45 -12.89 -5.41 3.57
CA THR A 45 -14.16 -5.82 4.17
C THR A 45 -14.10 -5.80 5.70
N LEU A 46 -13.01 -6.29 6.28
CA LEU A 46 -12.78 -6.25 7.72
C LEU A 46 -12.68 -4.79 8.21
N ALA A 47 -11.87 -3.97 7.56
CA ALA A 47 -11.72 -2.55 7.88
C ALA A 47 -13.08 -1.81 7.83
N ARG A 48 -13.91 -2.10 6.81
CA ARG A 48 -15.27 -1.57 6.69
C ARG A 48 -16.18 -2.03 7.82
N THR A 49 -16.12 -3.32 8.18
CA THR A 49 -16.94 -3.91 9.24
C THR A 49 -16.61 -3.30 10.60
N VAL A 50 -15.32 -3.18 10.92
CA VAL A 50 -14.83 -2.51 12.15
C VAL A 50 -15.23 -1.04 12.14
N SER A 51 -14.97 -0.32 11.06
CA SER A 51 -15.27 1.12 10.96
C SER A 51 -16.77 1.45 11.09
N ARG A 52 -17.65 0.54 10.63
CA ARG A 52 -19.10 0.67 10.83
C ARG A 52 -19.50 0.64 12.30
N ARG A 53 -18.86 -0.20 13.12
CA ARG A 53 -19.14 -0.28 14.57
C ARG A 53 -18.87 1.03 15.30
N TYR A 54 -18.01 1.89 14.76
CA TYR A 54 -17.63 3.18 15.35
C TYR A 54 -18.18 4.40 14.60
N ASN A 55 -19.11 4.21 13.66
CA ASN A 55 -19.66 5.26 12.79
C ASN A 55 -18.58 6.06 12.02
N ARG A 56 -17.50 5.39 11.60
CA ARG A 56 -16.36 5.97 10.84
C ARG A 56 -16.20 5.34 9.46
N SER A 57 -17.29 5.01 8.77
CA SER A 57 -17.25 4.29 7.49
C SER A 57 -16.37 4.95 6.42
N GLY A 58 -16.27 6.28 6.40
CA GLY A 58 -15.39 7.02 5.49
C GLY A 58 -13.89 6.71 5.66
N TYR A 59 -13.47 6.21 6.82
CA TYR A 59 -12.08 5.83 7.09
C TYR A 59 -11.70 4.55 6.35
N ALA A 60 -12.59 3.56 6.36
CA ALA A 60 -12.40 2.33 5.58
C ALA A 60 -12.41 2.60 4.07
N VAL A 61 -13.22 3.55 3.60
CA VAL A 61 -13.24 3.95 2.18
C VAL A 61 -11.90 4.57 1.79
N ALA A 62 -11.38 5.52 2.58
CA ALA A 62 -10.09 6.13 2.32
C ALA A 62 -8.95 5.11 2.29
N PHE A 63 -8.89 4.22 3.29
CA PHE A 63 -7.92 3.12 3.33
C PHE A 63 -8.04 2.20 2.11
N GLY A 64 -9.25 1.79 1.76
CA GLY A 64 -9.49 0.92 0.60
C GLY A 64 -9.11 1.57 -0.73
N ILE A 65 -9.36 2.88 -0.90
CA ILE A 65 -8.89 3.63 -2.08
C ILE A 65 -7.36 3.58 -2.15
N GLY A 66 -6.67 3.87 -1.04
CA GLY A 66 -5.20 3.78 -0.99
C GLY A 66 -4.67 2.40 -1.38
N TYR A 67 -5.23 1.35 -0.78
CA TYR A 67 -4.85 -0.03 -1.04
C TYR A 67 -5.05 -0.40 -2.52
N LEU A 68 -6.25 -0.18 -3.06
CA LEU A 68 -6.54 -0.53 -4.45
C LEU A 68 -5.72 0.30 -5.45
N SER A 69 -5.46 1.57 -5.15
CA SER A 69 -4.56 2.41 -5.97
C SER A 69 -3.13 1.86 -6.01
N HIS A 70 -2.61 1.33 -4.90
CA HIS A 70 -1.29 0.68 -4.88
C HIS A 70 -1.26 -0.55 -5.78
N LEU A 71 -2.26 -1.44 -5.68
CA LEU A 71 -2.32 -2.63 -6.55
C LEU A 71 -2.45 -2.26 -8.03
N ALA A 72 -3.24 -1.22 -8.33
CA ALA A 72 -3.41 -0.71 -9.68
C ALA A 72 -2.10 -0.11 -10.24
N ALA A 73 -1.36 0.65 -9.43
CA ALA A 73 -0.08 1.22 -9.82
C ALA A 73 0.96 0.12 -10.09
N ASP A 74 1.07 -0.88 -9.21
CA ASP A 74 1.95 -2.04 -9.40
C ASP A 74 1.64 -2.82 -10.69
N GLY A 75 0.36 -2.90 -11.07
CA GLY A 75 -0.09 -3.58 -12.29
C GLY A 75 -0.01 -2.74 -13.57
N LEU A 76 0.17 -1.43 -13.47
CA LEU A 76 0.07 -0.52 -14.61
C LEU A 76 1.13 -0.82 -15.68
N HIS A 77 2.40 -0.96 -15.27
CA HIS A 77 3.50 -1.22 -16.20
C HIS A 77 3.39 -2.57 -16.91
N PRO A 78 3.09 -3.70 -16.23
CA PRO A 78 2.76 -4.96 -16.89
C PRO A 78 1.63 -4.83 -17.91
N VAL A 79 0.54 -4.12 -17.58
CA VAL A 79 -0.60 -3.91 -18.50
C VAL A 79 -0.16 -3.13 -19.75
N ILE A 80 0.58 -2.04 -19.59
CA ILE A 80 1.09 -1.23 -20.72
C ILE A 80 1.99 -2.07 -21.63
N LYS A 81 2.78 -2.99 -21.06
CA LYS A 81 3.67 -3.90 -21.80
C LYS A 81 2.98 -5.13 -22.37
N GLY A 82 1.71 -5.39 -22.02
CA GLY A 82 1.01 -6.63 -22.35
C GLY A 82 1.55 -7.88 -21.63
N ASP A 83 2.33 -7.70 -20.56
CA ASP A 83 2.88 -8.79 -19.76
C ASP A 83 1.90 -9.20 -18.65
N PHE A 84 0.81 -9.85 -19.03
CA PHE A 84 -0.21 -10.29 -18.08
C PHE A 84 0.26 -11.41 -17.16
N ALA A 85 1.34 -12.13 -17.50
CA ALA A 85 1.91 -13.14 -16.63
C ALA A 85 2.46 -12.52 -15.33
N SER A 86 3.02 -11.31 -15.43
CA SER A 86 3.46 -10.53 -14.28
C SER A 86 2.33 -10.03 -13.36
N LEU A 87 1.06 -10.18 -13.74
CA LEU A 87 -0.10 -9.80 -12.90
C LEU A 87 -0.66 -10.96 -12.07
N THR A 88 -0.14 -12.17 -12.22
CA THR A 88 -0.62 -13.37 -11.52
C THR A 88 -0.60 -13.24 -9.99
N TYR A 89 0.27 -12.38 -9.43
CA TYR A 89 0.28 -12.06 -7.99
C TYR A 89 -1.08 -11.54 -7.47
N LEU A 90 -1.87 -10.84 -8.30
CA LEU A 90 -3.19 -10.34 -7.94
C LEU A 90 -4.18 -11.46 -7.58
N THR A 91 -3.89 -12.69 -8.01
CA THR A 91 -4.75 -13.87 -7.81
C THR A 91 -4.18 -14.87 -6.82
N TRP A 92 -3.04 -14.56 -6.19
CA TRP A 92 -2.39 -15.47 -5.24
C TRP A 92 -3.37 -15.86 -4.11
N PRO A 93 -3.46 -17.15 -3.71
CA PRO A 93 -2.57 -18.27 -4.06
C PRO A 93 -3.03 -19.15 -5.25
N LEU A 94 -3.93 -18.66 -6.11
CA LEU A 94 -4.57 -19.49 -7.14
C LEU A 94 -3.67 -19.77 -8.35
N LEU A 95 -2.88 -18.78 -8.78
CA LEU A 95 -1.94 -18.91 -9.90
C LEU A 95 -0.49 -18.88 -9.42
N PRO A 96 0.45 -19.49 -10.18
CA PRO A 96 1.87 -19.38 -9.91
C PRO A 96 2.32 -17.91 -9.91
N LEU A 97 3.25 -17.58 -9.01
CA LEU A 97 3.82 -16.23 -8.94
C LEU A 97 4.84 -16.00 -10.07
N PRO A 98 5.03 -14.74 -10.51
CA PRO A 98 6.12 -14.40 -11.41
C PRO A 98 7.47 -14.73 -10.77
N VAL A 99 8.41 -15.22 -11.59
CA VAL A 99 9.79 -15.46 -11.14
C VAL A 99 10.49 -14.11 -10.97
N SER A 100 11.20 -13.95 -9.85
CA SER A 100 12.03 -12.78 -9.60
C SER A 100 13.49 -13.22 -9.53
N ASP A 101 14.34 -12.56 -10.31
CA ASP A 101 15.78 -12.83 -10.34
C ASP A 101 16.55 -12.12 -9.22
N THR A 102 15.87 -11.28 -8.43
CA THR A 102 16.48 -10.54 -7.32
C THR A 102 16.38 -11.35 -6.03
N ASP A 103 17.49 -11.43 -5.28
CA ASP A 103 17.51 -12.05 -3.96
C ASP A 103 16.45 -11.44 -3.03
N LYS A 104 15.86 -12.27 -2.17
CA LYS A 104 14.87 -11.87 -1.17
C LYS A 104 15.51 -11.10 -0.02
N SER A 105 16.05 -9.93 -0.30
CA SER A 105 16.73 -9.05 0.64
C SER A 105 16.43 -7.59 0.30
N PHE A 106 16.17 -6.78 1.33
CA PHE A 106 16.04 -5.32 1.17
C PHE A 106 17.28 -4.72 0.52
N LEU A 107 18.48 -5.15 0.94
CA LEU A 107 19.73 -4.62 0.41
C LEU A 107 19.89 -4.97 -1.08
N ALA A 108 19.57 -6.21 -1.46
CA ALA A 108 19.64 -6.63 -2.86
C ALA A 108 18.68 -5.81 -3.74
N HIS A 109 17.43 -5.62 -3.30
CA HIS A 109 16.46 -4.80 -4.02
C HIS A 109 16.88 -3.33 -4.10
N PHE A 110 17.50 -2.79 -3.05
CA PHE A 110 18.00 -1.42 -3.06
C PHE A 110 19.18 -1.25 -4.03
N LEU A 111 20.14 -2.17 -4.03
CA LEU A 111 21.30 -2.13 -4.92
C LEU A 111 20.94 -2.41 -6.39
N ALA A 112 19.89 -3.20 -6.63
CA ALA A 112 19.36 -3.47 -7.96
C ALA A 112 18.39 -2.39 -8.47
N PHE A 113 18.07 -1.37 -7.66
CA PHE A 113 17.14 -0.33 -8.05
C PHE A 113 17.73 0.56 -9.14
N GLU A 114 16.97 0.76 -10.22
CA GLU A 114 17.40 1.58 -11.35
C GLU A 114 16.47 2.77 -11.55
N PHE A 115 17.05 3.96 -11.71
CA PHE A 115 16.32 5.16 -12.09
C PHE A 115 16.03 5.15 -13.60
N ARG A 116 14.83 4.70 -13.95
CA ARG A 116 14.31 4.71 -15.33
C ARG A 116 13.37 5.91 -15.51
N PRO A 117 13.11 6.36 -16.76
CA PRO A 117 12.17 7.46 -17.01
C PRO A 117 10.80 7.26 -16.37
N PHE A 118 10.29 6.01 -16.38
CA PHE A 118 9.02 5.67 -15.75
C PHE A 118 9.07 5.80 -14.22
N THR A 119 10.13 5.34 -13.55
CA THR A 119 10.26 5.50 -12.10
C THR A 119 10.47 6.96 -11.69
N LEU A 120 11.17 7.74 -12.52
CA LEU A 120 11.29 9.19 -12.30
C LEU A 120 9.94 9.91 -12.41
N LEU A 121 9.09 9.49 -13.35
CA LEU A 121 7.71 9.98 -13.44
C LEU A 121 6.92 9.63 -12.17
N GLU A 122 7.02 8.40 -11.67
CA GLU A 122 6.37 7.98 -10.42
C GLU A 122 6.81 8.85 -9.23
N PHE A 123 8.12 9.09 -9.06
CA PHE A 123 8.61 10.01 -8.03
C PHE A 123 8.11 11.44 -8.23
N GLY A 124 8.02 11.90 -9.48
CA GLY A 124 7.41 13.20 -9.81
C GLY A 124 5.94 13.29 -9.39
N LEU A 125 5.17 12.22 -9.60
CA LEU A 125 3.78 12.14 -9.16
C LEU A 125 3.66 12.11 -7.63
N VAL A 126 4.56 11.42 -6.93
CA VAL A 126 4.62 11.46 -5.46
C VAL A 126 4.94 12.87 -4.97
N ALA A 127 5.93 13.54 -5.57
CA ALA A 127 6.28 14.91 -5.22
C ALA A 127 5.10 15.87 -5.46
N LEU A 128 4.41 15.74 -6.59
CA LEU A 128 3.20 16.51 -6.89
C LEU A 128 2.09 16.25 -5.86
N ALA A 129 1.85 14.99 -5.51
CA ALA A 129 0.85 14.63 -4.50
C ALA A 129 1.17 15.24 -3.13
N LEU A 130 2.45 15.24 -2.73
CA LEU A 130 2.90 15.88 -1.49
C LEU A 130 2.74 17.41 -1.53
N ILE A 131 3.03 18.04 -2.67
CA ILE A 131 2.84 19.48 -2.87
C ILE A 131 1.35 19.83 -2.73
N VAL A 132 0.47 19.10 -3.42
CA VAL A 132 -0.99 19.31 -3.33
C VAL A 132 -1.47 19.10 -1.89
N TRP A 133 -1.02 18.02 -1.24
CA TRP A 133 -1.36 17.74 0.16
C TRP A 133 -0.92 18.87 1.10
N TRP A 134 0.25 19.46 0.85
CA TRP A 134 0.75 20.58 1.64
C TRP A 134 -0.04 21.87 1.40
N TYR A 135 -0.38 22.19 0.15
CA TYR A 135 -1.21 23.35 -0.20
C TYR A 135 -2.66 23.23 0.29
N ASP A 136 -3.16 22.01 0.50
CA ASP A 136 -4.49 21.74 1.06
C ASP A 136 -4.50 21.71 2.62
N ASP A 137 -3.56 22.43 3.26
CA ASP A 137 -3.39 22.49 4.72
C ASP A 137 -3.13 21.13 5.41
N ILE A 138 -2.48 20.20 4.69
CA ILE A 138 -2.01 18.93 5.24
C ILE A 138 -3.20 18.12 5.82
N PRO A 139 -4.23 17.84 5.00
CA PRO A 139 -5.50 17.34 5.47
C PRO A 139 -5.31 16.05 6.26
N GLY A 140 -5.97 16.01 7.41
CA GLY A 140 -5.92 14.89 8.33
C GLY A 140 -4.91 15.01 9.46
N VAL A 141 -3.86 15.82 9.39
CA VAL A 141 -2.91 15.93 10.52
C VAL A 141 -3.58 16.50 11.78
N ARG A 142 -4.43 17.53 11.66
CA ARG A 142 -5.17 18.09 12.80
C ARG A 142 -6.05 17.07 13.51
N GLY A 143 -6.72 16.19 12.76
CA GLY A 143 -7.51 15.11 13.35
C GLY A 143 -6.67 14.08 14.09
N LEU A 144 -5.40 13.86 13.69
CA LEU A 144 -4.48 12.95 14.36
C LEU A 144 -4.06 13.54 15.69
N GLN A 145 -3.71 14.83 15.67
CA GLN A 145 -3.32 15.59 16.85
C GLN A 145 -4.42 15.58 17.91
N HIS A 146 -5.67 15.82 17.52
CA HIS A 146 -6.80 15.76 18.46
C HIS A 146 -6.99 14.37 19.08
N LEU A 147 -6.84 13.29 18.31
CA LEU A 147 -6.91 11.92 18.86
C LEU A 147 -5.79 11.67 19.88
N LEU A 148 -4.55 12.04 19.54
CA LEU A 148 -3.39 11.85 20.40
C LEU A 148 -3.46 12.68 21.69
N GLN A 149 -4.01 13.89 21.63
CA GLN A 149 -4.21 14.75 22.79
C GLN A 149 -5.29 14.17 23.71
N ASN A 150 -6.41 13.73 23.16
CA ASN A 150 -7.53 13.20 23.95
C ASN A 150 -7.17 11.89 24.69
N GLU A 151 -6.33 11.04 24.09
CA GLU A 151 -5.79 9.83 24.74
C GLU A 151 -4.86 10.14 25.92
N ARG A 152 -4.16 11.29 25.90
CA ARG A 152 -3.32 11.72 27.03
C ARG A 152 -4.15 12.21 28.20
N THR A 153 -5.18 13.02 27.95
CA THR A 153 -6.06 13.57 29.01
C THR A 153 -6.88 12.51 29.74
N VAL A 154 -7.13 11.35 29.13
CA VAL A 154 -7.87 10.23 29.77
C VAL A 154 -6.95 9.37 30.66
N ARG A 155 -5.63 9.47 30.49
CA ARG A 155 -4.63 8.71 31.25
C ARG A 155 -4.06 9.47 32.46
N GLU A 156 -4.36 10.77 32.58
CA GLU A 156 -4.05 11.63 33.74
C GLU A 156 -5.25 11.67 34.70
#